data_AF-A0A2T9ZJ20-F1
#
_entry.id   AF-A0A2T9ZJ20-F1
#
_cell.length_a   1.000
_cell.length_b   1.000
_cell.length_c   1.000
_cell.angle_alpha   90.00
_cell.angle_beta   90.00
_cell.angle_gamma   90.00
#
_symmetry.space_group_name_H-M   'P 1'
#
loop_
_entity.id
_entity.type
_entity.pdbx_description
1 polymer ?
#
loop_
_entity_poly.entity_id
_entity_poly.type
_entity_poly.pdbx_seq_one_letter_code
_entity_poly.pdbx_strand_id
1 'polypeptide(L)'
;MESENPYNIEQKEITAFEEVFAAFLYYPFYFEDKLVNKRLKKIDSLRAKQRMTLVTAGEIEALIDKKRTEYHSDFPSFQLERLESAIHMVVRDWSSEGAEERKLTYSPVLHVLESFFHSIKKEDRFQIKVLVPGAGLARLAYEIAILNFWTQGNEFSFMMV
;
A
#
# COMPACT_ATOMS: atom_id res chain seq x y z
N MET A 1 31.53 -13.68 11.24
CA MET A 1 30.56 -13.22 10.25
C MET A 1 30.75 -14.09 9.03
N GLU A 2 30.00 -15.17 8.91
CA GLU A 2 29.97 -15.95 7.68
C GLU A 2 29.34 -15.07 6.60
N SER A 3 30.10 -14.78 5.54
CA SER A 3 29.58 -14.07 4.38
C SER A 3 28.54 -14.95 3.71
N GLU A 4 27.26 -14.56 3.75
CA GLU A 4 26.20 -15.28 3.05
C GLU A 4 26.52 -15.39 1.56
N ASN A 5 26.32 -16.59 1.00
CA ASN A 5 26.58 -16.87 -0.41
C ASN A 5 25.72 -15.94 -1.30
N PRO A 6 26.31 -15.11 -2.18
CA PRO A 6 25.57 -14.14 -2.99
C PRO A 6 24.52 -14.78 -3.90
N TYR A 7 24.72 -16.02 -4.36
CA TYR A 7 23.72 -16.77 -5.15
C TYR A 7 22.42 -17.05 -4.37
N ASN A 8 22.49 -17.10 -3.03
CA ASN A 8 21.31 -17.32 -2.19
C ASN A 8 20.50 -16.03 -2.01
N ILE A 9 21.14 -14.86 -2.05
CA ILE A 9 20.47 -13.56 -1.88
C ILE A 9 19.64 -13.23 -3.12
N GLU A 10 20.25 -13.32 -4.30
CA GLU A 10 19.55 -13.04 -5.57
C GLU A 10 18.33 -13.96 -5.75
N GLN A 11 18.47 -15.25 -5.44
CA GLN A 11 17.35 -16.18 -5.51
C GLN A 11 16.23 -15.84 -4.52
N LYS A 12 16.57 -15.41 -3.30
CA LYS A 12 15.60 -14.95 -2.30
C LYS A 12 14.88 -13.67 -2.75
N GLU A 13 15.57 -12.75 -3.40
CA GLU A 13 14.97 -11.53 -3.95
C GLU A 13 14.00 -11.86 -5.08
N ILE A 14 14.38 -12.76 -6.00
CA ILE A 14 13.49 -13.24 -7.07
C ILE A 14 12.22 -13.86 -6.47
N THR A 15 12.37 -14.77 -5.50
CA THR A 15 11.21 -15.41 -4.86
C THR A 15 10.33 -14.39 -4.12
N ALA A 16 10.92 -13.42 -3.41
CA ALA A 16 10.15 -12.37 -2.76
C ALA A 16 9.35 -11.54 -3.76
N PHE A 17 9.94 -11.22 -4.92
CA PHE A 17 9.27 -10.51 -6.00
C PHE A 17 8.12 -11.34 -6.60
N GLU A 18 8.36 -12.62 -6.89
CA GLU A 18 7.32 -13.55 -7.38
C GLU A 18 6.14 -13.64 -6.42
N GLU A 19 6.38 -13.69 -5.11
CA GLU A 19 5.32 -13.68 -4.10
C GLU A 19 4.48 -12.41 -4.12
N VAL A 20 5.12 -11.24 -4.31
CA VAL A 20 4.41 -9.96 -4.46
C VAL A 20 3.52 -9.99 -5.70
N PHE A 21 4.08 -10.38 -6.85
CA PHE A 21 3.32 -10.46 -8.11
C PHE A 21 2.14 -11.42 -8.00
N ALA A 22 2.36 -12.59 -7.41
CA ALA A 22 1.30 -13.53 -7.15
C ALA A 22 0.21 -12.89 -6.27
N ALA A 23 0.57 -12.17 -5.19
CA ALA A 23 -0.41 -11.51 -4.34
C ALA A 23 -1.31 -10.54 -5.12
N PHE A 24 -0.74 -9.72 -6.01
CA PHE A 24 -1.50 -8.83 -6.88
C PHE A 24 -2.46 -9.59 -7.81
N LEU A 25 -2.00 -10.68 -8.43
CA LEU A 25 -2.83 -11.50 -9.31
C LEU A 25 -3.96 -12.23 -8.57
N TYR A 26 -3.70 -12.66 -7.33
CA TYR A 26 -4.67 -13.38 -6.50
C TYR A 26 -5.67 -12.46 -5.77
N TYR A 27 -5.34 -11.18 -5.58
CA TYR A 27 -6.16 -10.26 -4.77
C TYR A 27 -7.63 -10.14 -5.20
N PRO A 28 -7.98 -10.04 -6.50
CA PRO A 28 -9.40 -9.96 -6.92
C PRO A 28 -10.22 -11.18 -6.46
N PHE A 29 -9.64 -12.38 -6.54
CA PHE A 29 -10.28 -13.62 -6.13
C PHE A 29 -10.43 -13.70 -4.60
N TYR A 30 -9.40 -13.29 -3.87
CA TYR A 30 -9.45 -13.20 -2.41
C TYR A 30 -10.51 -12.19 -1.94
N PHE A 31 -10.57 -11.02 -2.58
CA PHE A 31 -11.55 -9.98 -2.29
C PHE A 31 -12.98 -10.51 -2.46
N GLU A 32 -13.25 -11.20 -3.57
CA GLU A 32 -14.56 -11.80 -3.85
C GLU A 32 -14.94 -12.83 -2.77
N ASP A 33 -14.05 -13.75 -2.39
CA ASP A 33 -14.36 -14.73 -1.34
C ASP A 33 -14.57 -14.08 0.04
N LYS A 34 -13.64 -13.21 0.46
CA LYS A 34 -13.64 -12.63 1.81
C LYS A 34 -14.75 -11.61 2.01
N LEU A 35 -14.96 -10.70 1.05
CA LEU A 35 -15.88 -9.58 1.20
C LEU A 35 -17.26 -9.86 0.63
N VAL A 36 -17.37 -10.68 -0.41
CA VAL A 36 -18.68 -10.99 -1.03
C VAL A 36 -19.19 -12.33 -0.49
N ASN A 37 -18.51 -13.43 -0.79
CA ASN A 37 -19.07 -14.77 -0.53
C ASN A 37 -19.25 -15.08 0.97
N LYS A 38 -18.27 -14.76 1.83
CA LYS A 38 -18.40 -14.95 3.28
C LYS A 38 -19.48 -14.07 3.89
N ARG A 39 -19.62 -12.82 3.42
CA ARG A 39 -20.67 -11.91 3.90
C ARG A 39 -22.05 -12.37 3.45
N LEU A 40 -22.20 -12.82 2.21
CA LEU A 40 -23.45 -13.39 1.69
C LEU A 40 -23.87 -14.63 2.47
N LYS A 41 -22.97 -15.60 2.67
CA LYS A 41 -23.25 -16.78 3.51
C LYS A 41 -23.67 -16.40 4.93
N LYS A 42 -23.02 -15.41 5.54
CA LYS A 42 -23.40 -14.90 6.86
C LYS A 42 -24.80 -14.28 6.83
N ILE A 43 -25.12 -13.45 5.84
CA ILE A 43 -26.45 -12.86 5.66
C ILE A 43 -27.51 -13.95 5.49
N ASP A 44 -27.26 -14.97 4.66
CA ASP A 44 -28.19 -16.06 4.42
C ASP A 44 -28.52 -16.85 5.68
N SER A 45 -27.54 -17.03 6.58
CA SER A 45 -27.71 -17.69 7.88
C SER A 45 -28.53 -16.88 8.91
N LEU A 46 -28.83 -15.60 8.66
CA LEU A 46 -29.62 -14.77 9.58
C LEU A 46 -31.13 -15.02 9.44
N ARG A 47 -31.89 -14.71 10.50
CA ARG A 47 -33.35 -14.81 10.48
C ARG A 47 -33.95 -13.75 9.55
N ALA A 48 -35.12 -14.03 8.98
CA ALA A 48 -35.79 -13.14 8.02
C ALA A 48 -35.93 -11.68 8.48
N LYS A 49 -36.27 -11.45 9.76
CA LYS A 49 -36.38 -10.09 10.34
C LYS A 49 -35.04 -9.34 10.36
N GLN A 50 -33.94 -10.05 10.61
CA GLN A 50 -32.58 -9.49 10.63
C GLN A 50 -32.09 -9.20 9.20
N ARG A 51 -32.37 -10.10 8.26
CA ARG A 51 -32.07 -9.89 6.83
C ARG A 51 -32.79 -8.66 6.29
N MET A 52 -34.09 -8.51 6.60
CA MET A 52 -34.88 -7.35 6.16
C MET A 52 -34.30 -6.02 6.65
N THR A 53 -33.83 -5.98 7.90
CA THR A 53 -33.20 -4.78 8.48
C THR A 53 -31.91 -4.39 7.75
N LEU A 54 -31.08 -5.38 7.39
CA LEU A 54 -29.82 -5.15 6.67
C LEU A 54 -30.04 -4.66 5.24
N VAL A 55 -31.03 -5.21 4.54
CA VAL A 55 -31.40 -4.79 3.18
C VAL A 55 -31.94 -3.35 3.16
N THR A 56 -32.72 -2.93 4.16
CA THR A 56 -33.13 -1.52 4.29
C THR A 56 -31.99 -0.55 4.63
N ALA A 57 -30.85 -1.04 5.12
CA ALA A 57 -29.73 -0.21 5.58
C ALA A 57 -28.58 -0.12 4.55
N GLY A 58 -28.56 -0.97 3.52
CA GLY A 58 -27.49 -0.98 2.52
C GLY A 58 -28.02 -1.32 1.14
N GLU A 59 -27.88 -0.38 0.20
CA GLU A 59 -27.96 -0.67 -1.23
C GLU A 59 -26.76 -1.53 -1.60
N ILE A 60 -27.00 -2.82 -1.86
CA ILE A 60 -26.01 -3.69 -2.52
C ILE A 60 -26.69 -4.24 -3.76
N GLU A 61 -26.58 -3.50 -4.86
CA GLU A 61 -26.90 -4.04 -6.18
C GLU A 61 -25.74 -4.89 -6.72
N ALA A 62 -26.13 -6.11 -7.09
CA ALA A 62 -25.56 -6.99 -8.12
C ALA A 62 -24.02 -7.08 -8.27
N LEU A 63 -23.42 -8.03 -7.56
CA LEU A 63 -22.14 -8.67 -7.93
C LEU A 63 -22.27 -10.19 -8.04
N ILE A 64 -23.35 -10.68 -8.63
CA ILE A 64 -23.55 -12.12 -8.85
C ILE A 64 -23.83 -12.34 -10.34
N ASP A 65 -22.76 -12.39 -11.14
CA ASP A 65 -22.59 -13.39 -12.21
C ASP A 65 -21.21 -13.25 -12.87
N LYS A 66 -20.14 -13.81 -12.27
CA LYS A 66 -18.93 -14.15 -13.01
C LYS A 66 -18.47 -15.55 -12.63
N LYS A 67 -18.30 -16.37 -13.67
CA LYS A 67 -17.96 -17.79 -13.61
C LYS A 67 -16.73 -18.04 -12.74
N ARG A 68 -16.89 -18.97 -11.79
CA ARG A 68 -15.82 -19.60 -11.01
C ARG A 68 -14.82 -20.29 -11.93
N THR A 69 -13.58 -19.82 -11.95
CA THR A 69 -12.42 -20.62 -12.34
C THR A 69 -11.76 -21.19 -11.08
N GLU A 70 -11.15 -22.36 -11.22
CA GLU A 70 -10.67 -23.19 -10.13
C GLU A 70 -9.65 -22.49 -9.21
N TYR A 71 -9.82 -22.79 -7.93
CA TYR A 71 -9.23 -22.16 -6.76
C TYR A 71 -7.89 -22.82 -6.41
N HIS A 72 -6.84 -22.04 -6.17
CA HIS A 72 -5.73 -22.48 -5.34
C HIS A 72 -5.94 -21.96 -3.92
N SER A 73 -6.22 -22.88 -2.98
CA SER A 73 -6.65 -22.56 -1.62
C SER A 73 -5.58 -21.97 -0.70
N ASP A 74 -4.34 -21.99 -1.14
CA ASP A 74 -3.21 -21.95 -0.23
C ASP A 74 -2.37 -20.67 -0.36
N PHE A 75 -2.88 -19.62 -1.02
CA PHE A 75 -2.12 -18.38 -1.12
C PHE A 75 -1.98 -17.71 0.27
N PRO A 76 -0.77 -17.36 0.72
CA PRO A 76 -0.55 -16.86 2.08
C PRO A 76 -1.36 -15.60 2.41
N SER A 77 -2.17 -15.66 3.46
CA SER A 77 -3.02 -14.54 3.90
C SER A 77 -2.24 -13.28 4.23
N PHE A 78 -1.03 -13.42 4.78
CA PHE A 78 -0.17 -12.30 5.14
C PHE A 78 0.25 -11.43 3.94
N GLN A 79 0.52 -12.02 2.78
CA GLN A 79 0.88 -11.24 1.59
C GLN A 79 -0.31 -10.42 1.07
N LEU A 80 -1.53 -10.95 1.22
CA LEU A 80 -2.77 -10.24 0.86
C LEU A 80 -3.08 -9.10 1.83
N GLU A 81 -2.78 -9.26 3.13
CA GLU A 81 -2.90 -8.19 4.14
C GLU A 81 -1.89 -7.05 3.88
N ARG A 82 -0.67 -7.40 3.45
CA ARG A 82 0.34 -6.40 3.03
C ARG A 82 -0.10 -5.64 1.79
N LEU A 83 -0.70 -6.32 0.82
CA LEU A 83 -1.25 -5.69 -0.36
C LEU A 83 -2.42 -4.74 -0.01
N GLU A 84 -3.34 -5.15 0.87
CA GLU A 84 -4.41 -4.29 1.38
C GLU A 84 -3.84 -3.02 2.04
N SER A 85 -2.76 -3.16 2.83
CA SER A 85 -2.06 -2.03 3.44
C SER A 85 -1.39 -1.13 2.40
N ALA A 86 -0.78 -1.71 1.36
CA ALA A 86 -0.18 -0.95 0.27
C ALA A 86 -1.22 -0.15 -0.52
N ILE A 87 -2.42 -0.69 -0.74
CA ILE A 87 -3.54 0.06 -1.35
C ILE A 87 -3.91 1.27 -0.50
N HIS A 88 -4.00 1.12 0.83
CA HIS A 88 -4.23 2.28 1.71
C HIS A 88 -3.09 3.31 1.64
N MET A 89 -1.84 2.86 1.51
CA MET A 89 -0.71 3.75 1.31
C MET A 89 -0.76 4.49 -0.02
N VAL A 90 -1.26 3.87 -1.11
CA VAL A 90 -1.50 4.57 -2.39
C VAL A 90 -2.48 5.72 -2.19
N VAL A 91 -3.57 5.49 -1.45
CA VAL A 91 -4.54 6.56 -1.12
C VAL A 91 -3.84 7.67 -0.34
N ARG A 92 -3.14 7.33 0.75
CA ARG A 92 -2.43 8.32 1.56
C ARG A 92 -1.44 9.15 0.74
N ASP A 93 -0.59 8.49 -0.05
CA ASP A 93 0.56 9.13 -0.69
C ASP A 93 0.19 9.81 -2.02
N TRP A 94 -0.79 9.31 -2.76
CA TRP A 94 -1.02 9.71 -4.16
C TRP A 94 -2.46 10.07 -4.53
N SER A 95 -3.42 10.03 -3.59
CA SER A 95 -4.79 10.51 -3.85
C SER A 95 -5.04 11.94 -3.35
N SER A 96 -6.15 12.53 -3.80
CA SER A 96 -6.70 13.76 -3.22
C SER A 96 -7.20 13.56 -1.79
N GLU A 97 -7.79 12.41 -1.50
CA GLU A 97 -8.40 12.04 -0.24
C GLU A 97 -7.35 11.95 0.88
N GLY A 98 -6.13 11.54 0.55
CA GLY A 98 -4.99 11.54 1.46
C GLY A 98 -4.36 12.92 1.72
N ALA A 99 -4.83 14.00 1.08
CA ALA A 99 -4.16 15.31 1.16
C ALA A 99 -4.10 15.88 2.59
N GLU A 100 -5.19 15.78 3.36
CA GLU A 100 -5.20 16.28 4.74
C GLU A 100 -4.26 15.47 5.64
N GLU A 101 -4.19 14.15 5.46
CA GLU A 101 -3.24 13.30 6.20
C GLU A 101 -1.78 13.67 5.87
N ARG A 102 -1.47 13.86 4.58
CA ARG A 102 -0.14 14.33 4.15
C ARG A 102 0.19 15.71 4.71
N LYS A 103 -0.78 16.61 4.76
CA LYS A 103 -0.57 17.94 5.34
C LYS A 103 -0.22 17.86 6.82
N LEU A 104 -0.91 17.02 7.58
CA LEU A 104 -0.64 16.83 9.01
C LEU A 104 0.72 16.15 9.27
N THR A 105 1.14 15.23 8.39
CA THR A 105 2.33 14.39 8.61
C THR A 105 3.58 14.89 7.91
N TYR A 106 3.48 15.41 6.68
CA TYR A 106 4.62 15.81 5.86
C TYR A 106 4.96 17.29 6.01
N SER A 107 3.96 18.18 6.12
CA SER A 107 4.23 19.62 6.23
C SER A 107 5.15 20.00 7.40
N PRO A 108 5.08 19.38 8.59
CA PRO A 108 6.05 19.64 9.65
C PRO A 108 7.49 19.33 9.23
N VAL A 109 7.72 18.22 8.53
CA VAL A 109 9.05 17.82 8.04
C VAL A 109 9.57 18.80 6.98
N LEU A 110 8.72 19.14 6.01
CA LEU A 110 9.05 20.10 4.95
C LEU A 110 9.36 21.48 5.53
N HIS A 111 8.56 21.95 6.48
CA HIS A 111 8.76 23.23 7.14
C HIS A 111 10.09 23.28 7.92
N VAL A 112 10.45 22.20 8.61
CA VAL A 112 11.74 22.10 9.31
C VAL A 112 12.89 22.17 8.31
N LEU A 113 12.82 21.47 7.18
CA LEU A 113 13.86 21.53 6.15
C LEU A 113 14.00 22.94 5.55
N GLU A 114 12.90 23.59 5.21
CA GLU A 114 12.93 24.95 4.67
C GLU A 114 13.45 25.97 5.69
N SER A 115 13.07 25.81 6.95
CA SER A 115 13.53 26.69 8.03
C SER A 115 15.00 26.47 8.32
N PHE A 116 15.46 25.22 8.40
CA PHE A 116 16.86 24.93 8.69
C PHE A 116 17.82 25.41 7.59
N PHE A 117 17.38 25.36 6.33
CA PHE A 117 18.15 25.81 5.18
C PHE A 117 17.63 27.12 4.57
N HIS A 118 17.03 27.99 5.39
CA HIS A 118 16.44 29.26 4.93
C HIS A 118 17.49 30.21 4.31
N SER A 119 18.75 30.10 4.73
CA SER A 119 19.85 30.97 4.30
C SER A 119 20.45 30.55 2.95
N ILE A 120 20.11 29.34 2.47
CA ILE A 120 20.59 28.79 1.21
C ILE A 120 19.53 29.05 0.14
N LYS A 121 19.95 29.65 -0.97
CA LYS A 121 19.09 29.91 -2.13
C LYS A 121 18.53 28.60 -2.66
N LYS A 122 17.29 28.61 -3.14
CA LYS A 122 16.61 27.39 -3.60
C LYS A 122 17.38 26.68 -4.70
N GLU A 123 18.09 27.41 -5.56
CA GLU A 123 18.86 26.87 -6.67
C GLU A 123 20.12 26.13 -6.20
N ASP A 124 20.62 26.43 -5.00
CA ASP A 124 21.83 25.83 -4.42
C ASP A 124 21.52 24.65 -3.49
N ARG A 125 20.23 24.43 -3.15
CA ARG A 125 19.79 23.38 -2.21
C ARG A 125 20.12 21.96 -2.67
N PHE A 126 20.36 21.74 -3.96
CA PHE A 126 20.67 20.40 -4.50
C PHE A 126 21.99 19.85 -3.97
N GLN A 127 22.84 20.70 -3.39
CA GLN A 127 24.09 20.26 -2.75
C GLN A 127 23.85 19.57 -1.41
N ILE A 128 22.67 19.77 -0.82
CA ILE A 128 22.25 19.19 0.45
C ILE A 128 21.58 17.86 0.18
N LYS A 129 22.12 16.79 0.79
CA LYS A 129 21.63 15.43 0.61
C LYS A 129 20.68 15.05 1.73
N VAL A 130 19.45 14.69 1.37
CA VAL A 130 18.40 14.25 2.30
C VAL A 130 18.08 12.78 2.03
N LEU A 131 18.18 11.94 3.06
CA LEU A 131 17.78 10.54 3.02
C LEU A 131 16.42 10.38 3.71
N VAL A 132 15.49 9.68 3.06
CA VAL A 132 14.18 9.32 3.60
C VAL A 132 14.13 7.80 3.78
N PRO A 133 14.48 7.28 4.98
CA PRO A 133 14.38 5.85 5.27
C PRO A 133 12.92 5.43 5.47
N GLY A 134 12.55 4.23 5.01
CA GLY A 134 11.16 3.75 5.02
C GLY A 134 10.27 4.67 4.20
N ALA A 135 10.70 4.97 2.97
CA ALA A 135 10.05 5.95 2.10
C ALA A 135 8.63 5.55 1.68
N GLY A 136 8.22 4.29 1.88
CA GLY A 136 6.94 3.79 1.40
C GLY A 136 6.82 4.00 -0.11
N LEU A 137 5.77 4.69 -0.55
CA LEU A 137 5.56 5.02 -1.97
C LEU A 137 6.25 6.34 -2.39
N ALA A 138 7.22 6.77 -1.59
CA ALA A 138 8.14 7.88 -1.84
C ALA A 138 7.50 9.28 -1.97
N ARG A 139 6.25 9.49 -1.54
CA ARG A 139 5.61 10.82 -1.64
C ARG A 139 6.35 11.89 -0.85
N LEU A 140 6.78 11.63 0.38
CA LEU A 140 7.55 12.60 1.17
C LEU A 140 8.90 12.90 0.50
N ALA A 141 9.60 11.87 0.00
CA ALA A 141 10.85 12.05 -0.72
C ALA A 141 10.66 12.91 -1.99
N TYR A 142 9.56 12.71 -2.71
CA TYR A 142 9.18 13.53 -3.85
C TYR A 142 8.93 15.00 -3.48
N GLU A 143 8.20 15.27 -2.40
CA GLU A 143 7.95 16.65 -1.91
C GLU A 143 9.24 17.35 -1.49
N ILE A 144 10.17 16.62 -0.84
CA ILE A 144 11.49 17.17 -0.48
C ILE A 144 12.32 17.48 -1.74
N ALA A 145 12.26 16.62 -2.76
CA ALA A 145 12.94 16.86 -4.03
C ALA A 145 12.38 18.10 -4.75
N ILE A 146 11.07 18.36 -4.68
CA ILE A 146 10.44 19.59 -5.21
C ILE A 146 10.98 20.86 -4.53
N LEU A 147 11.43 20.76 -3.27
CA LEU A 147 12.09 21.86 -2.56
C LEU A 147 13.56 22.07 -2.97
N ASN A 148 13.99 21.43 -4.08
CA ASN A 148 15.34 21.43 -4.67
C ASN A 148 16.43 20.75 -3.83
N PHE A 149 16.08 19.90 -2.87
CA PHE A 149 17.08 19.10 -2.17
C PHE A 149 17.44 17.86 -3.00
N TRP A 150 18.71 17.46 -2.99
CA TRP A 150 19.06 16.12 -3.45
C TRP A 150 18.46 15.12 -2.48
N THR A 151 17.60 14.25 -2.97
CA THR A 151 16.79 13.39 -2.11
C THR A 151 16.91 11.93 -2.53
N GLN A 152 17.13 11.06 -1.55
CA GLN A 152 17.13 9.62 -1.73
C GLN A 152 16.04 9.01 -0.85
N GLY A 153 15.06 8.35 -1.47
CA GLY A 153 14.16 7.44 -0.76
C GLY A 153 14.82 6.08 -0.58
N ASN A 154 14.61 5.46 0.57
CA ASN A 154 15.02 4.08 0.82
C ASN A 154 13.82 3.27 1.33
N GLU A 155 13.56 2.14 0.70
CA GLU A 155 12.49 1.23 1.06
C GLU A 155 12.98 -0.21 0.91
N PHE A 156 12.55 -1.08 1.81
CA PHE A 156 12.93 -2.50 1.84
C PHE A 156 11.78 -3.40 1.38
N SER A 157 10.53 -2.99 1.59
CA SER A 157 9.37 -3.80 1.24
C SER A 157 9.15 -3.81 -0.28
N PHE A 158 9.32 -4.98 -0.91
CA PHE A 158 8.92 -5.22 -2.31
C PHE A 158 7.44 -4.94 -2.62
N MET A 159 6.57 -4.85 -1.60
CA MET A 159 5.18 -4.42 -1.81
C MET A 159 5.05 -2.92 -2.13
N MET A 160 6.06 -2.13 -1.76
CA MET A 160 6.09 -0.67 -1.86
C MET A 160 7.02 -0.16 -2.97
N VAL A 161 7.86 -1.05 -3.51
CA VAL A 161 8.83 -0.80 -4.58
C VAL A 161 8.36 -1.50 -5.84
#